data_AF-A0A1E3RZ56-F1
#
_entry.id   AF-A0A1E3RZ56-F1
#
_cell.length_a   1.000
_cell.length_b   1.000
_cell.length_c   1.000
_cell.angle_alpha   90.00
_cell.angle_beta   90.00
_cell.angle_gamma   90.00
#
_symmetry.space_group_name_H-M   'P 1'
#
loop_
_entity.id
_entity.type
_entity.pdbx_description
1 polymer ?
#
loop_
_entity_poly.entity_id
_entity_poly.type
_entity_poly.pdbx_seq_one_letter_code
_entity_poly.pdbx_strand_id
1 'polypeptide(L)'
;GFRSTVAELLPGEVDRASLLHLLLDDWVGAALVSGYALQYRGIELGVEQKLPAGTADRMAGICAGFAPDASLVSYARRHDIVPTARGPLAPSIELAHAVEPLRPNGMRRYRRLDLCVADDRSADFDAHFRDSHMDSDGVETIVHEYTVTGSVDTSTRTITAVTADVRVLPWQECPGAIASAQRVQGFSLTELRGRIRGEFVGTSTCTHLNDTLRAIGDLDALFDLRSGLDDV
;
A
#
# COMPACT_ATOMS: atom_id res chain seq x y z
N GLY A 1 -6.81 12.28 12.45
CA GLY A 1 -5.66 11.38 12.21
C GLY A 1 -4.73 12.02 11.20
N PHE A 2 -3.50 11.50 11.03
CA PHE A 2 -2.43 12.16 10.26
C PHE A 2 -2.88 12.72 8.90
N ARG A 3 -3.47 11.88 8.03
CA ARG A 3 -3.99 12.30 6.70
C ARG A 3 -5.03 13.43 6.77
N SER A 4 -5.92 13.41 7.76
CA SER A 4 -6.92 14.48 7.96
C SER A 4 -6.25 15.80 8.33
N THR A 5 -5.22 15.74 9.18
CA THR A 5 -4.44 16.93 9.57
C THR A 5 -3.65 17.50 8.40
N VAL A 6 -3.07 16.65 7.55
CA VAL A 6 -2.43 17.09 6.29
C VAL A 6 -3.45 17.80 5.39
N ALA A 7 -4.65 17.25 5.20
CA ALA A 7 -5.69 17.87 4.39
C ALA A 7 -6.18 19.22 4.93
N GLU A 8 -6.23 19.38 6.26
CA GLU A 8 -6.60 20.63 6.91
C GLU A 8 -5.52 21.71 6.77
N LEU A 9 -4.24 21.33 6.95
CA LEU A 9 -3.13 22.28 6.96
C LEU A 9 -2.57 22.60 5.58
N LEU A 10 -2.66 21.67 4.63
CA LEU A 10 -2.07 21.74 3.29
C LEU A 10 -3.10 21.40 2.19
N PRO A 11 -4.31 22.02 2.17
CA PRO A 11 -5.37 21.64 1.24
C PRO A 11 -4.93 21.79 -0.23
N GLY A 12 -4.20 22.84 -0.58
CA GLY A 12 -3.70 23.05 -1.95
C GLY A 12 -2.64 22.04 -2.41
N GLU A 13 -1.95 21.36 -1.49
CA GLU A 13 -1.05 20.24 -1.83
C GLU A 13 -1.86 18.97 -2.11
N VAL A 14 -2.94 18.75 -1.35
CA VAL A 14 -3.87 17.63 -1.56
C VAL A 14 -4.62 17.80 -2.88
N ASP A 15 -5.18 18.98 -3.15
CA ASP A 15 -5.99 19.25 -4.34
C ASP A 15 -5.20 19.05 -5.63
N ARG A 16 -3.89 19.36 -5.61
CA ARG A 16 -3.00 19.21 -6.77
C ARG A 16 -2.27 17.87 -6.80
N ALA A 17 -2.54 16.99 -5.84
CA ALA A 17 -1.80 15.75 -5.61
C ALA A 17 -0.27 15.94 -5.74
N SER A 18 0.27 16.99 -5.11
CA SER A 18 1.67 17.35 -5.26
C SER A 18 2.60 16.26 -4.75
N LEU A 19 3.87 16.23 -5.20
CA LEU A 19 4.87 15.28 -4.70
C LEU A 19 5.00 15.31 -3.17
N LEU A 20 4.88 16.48 -2.54
CA LEU A 20 4.89 16.61 -1.09
C LEU A 20 3.67 15.91 -0.47
N HIS A 21 2.47 16.14 -1.00
CA HIS A 21 1.27 15.44 -0.54
C HIS A 21 1.42 13.92 -0.71
N LEU A 22 1.91 13.45 -1.85
CA LEU A 22 2.07 12.01 -2.10
C LEU A 22 3.00 11.36 -1.09
N LEU A 23 4.13 12.00 -0.75
CA LEU A 23 5.06 11.53 0.28
C LEU A 23 4.42 11.53 1.68
N LEU A 24 3.68 12.58 2.04
CA LEU A 24 3.00 12.67 3.34
C LEU A 24 1.85 11.66 3.46
N ASP A 25 1.11 11.42 2.38
CA ASP A 25 0.05 10.41 2.37
C ASP A 25 0.64 8.99 2.52
N ASP A 26 1.80 8.73 1.92
CA ASP A 26 2.50 7.44 2.00
C ASP A 26 3.13 7.18 3.37
N TRP A 27 3.55 8.25 4.06
CA TRP A 27 4.20 8.18 5.35
C TRP A 27 3.41 7.35 6.36
N VAL A 28 2.07 7.40 6.33
CA VAL A 28 1.23 6.61 7.24
C VAL A 28 1.41 5.11 7.02
N GLY A 29 1.48 4.66 5.75
CA GLY A 29 1.74 3.27 5.41
C GLY A 29 3.16 2.85 5.76
N ALA A 30 4.15 3.70 5.43
CA ALA A 30 5.55 3.45 5.75
C ALA A 30 5.79 3.36 7.27
N ALA A 31 5.20 4.27 8.06
CA ALA A 31 5.27 4.24 9.52
C ALA A 31 4.58 3.01 10.11
N LEU A 32 3.41 2.62 9.60
CA LEU A 32 2.72 1.41 10.04
C LEU A 32 3.59 0.16 9.85
N VAL A 33 4.15 -0.03 8.66
CA VAL A 33 4.95 -1.23 8.35
C VAL A 33 6.34 -1.20 8.98
N SER A 34 6.86 -0.03 9.36
CA SER A 34 8.17 0.13 10.00
C SER A 34 8.35 -0.68 11.29
N GLY A 35 7.24 -0.99 11.98
CA GLY A 35 7.26 -1.84 13.17
C GLY A 35 7.81 -3.24 12.90
N TYR A 36 7.73 -3.74 11.66
CA TYR A 36 8.31 -5.01 11.25
C TYR A 36 9.82 -5.09 11.51
N ALA A 37 10.57 -4.03 11.19
CA ALA A 37 12.03 -4.02 11.41
C ALA A 37 12.38 -4.11 12.91
N LEU A 38 11.64 -3.39 13.75
CA LEU A 38 11.83 -3.43 15.21
C LEU A 38 11.54 -4.83 15.77
N GLN A 39 10.47 -5.45 15.28
CA GLN A 39 10.07 -6.79 15.67
C GLN A 39 11.10 -7.84 15.21
N TYR A 40 11.51 -7.78 13.94
CA TYR A 40 12.53 -8.67 13.38
C TYR A 40 13.84 -8.56 14.17
N ARG A 41 14.29 -7.33 14.45
CA ARG A 41 15.51 -7.11 15.22
C ARG A 41 15.40 -7.58 16.67
N GLY A 42 14.21 -7.43 17.28
CA GLY A 42 13.92 -7.97 18.61
C GLY A 42 14.10 -9.49 18.68
N ILE A 43 13.65 -10.21 17.65
CA ILE A 43 13.82 -11.67 17.52
C ILE A 43 15.30 -12.03 17.44
N GLU A 44 16.06 -11.39 16.56
CA GLU A 44 17.49 -11.68 16.40
C GLU A 44 18.29 -11.47 17.69
N LEU A 45 17.93 -10.44 18.46
CA LEU A 45 18.57 -10.10 19.71
C LEU A 45 18.06 -10.92 20.91
N GLY A 46 16.98 -11.69 20.75
CA GLY A 46 16.34 -12.40 21.85
C GLY A 46 15.68 -11.49 22.89
N VAL A 47 15.24 -10.29 22.49
CA VAL A 47 14.64 -9.26 23.35
C VAL A 47 13.20 -8.92 22.96
N GLU A 48 12.51 -9.86 22.30
CA GLU A 48 11.12 -9.71 21.90
C GLU A 48 10.22 -9.30 23.06
N GLN A 49 9.40 -8.29 22.82
CA GLN A 49 8.43 -7.83 23.82
C GLN A 49 7.07 -8.43 23.54
N LYS A 50 6.41 -8.90 24.61
CA LYS A 50 5.01 -9.29 24.54
C LYS A 50 4.12 -8.08 24.25
N LEU A 51 3.08 -8.34 23.48
CA LEU A 51 1.98 -7.41 23.25
C LEU A 51 1.30 -7.07 24.59
N PRO A 52 0.91 -5.80 24.80
CA PRO A 52 0.06 -5.44 25.91
C PRO A 52 -1.26 -6.23 25.87
N ALA A 53 -1.83 -6.52 27.04
CA ALA A 53 -3.10 -7.24 27.14
C ALA A 53 -4.20 -6.61 26.27
N GLY A 54 -4.99 -7.45 25.59
CA GLY A 54 -6.09 -7.03 24.71
C GLY A 54 -5.65 -6.41 23.37
N THR A 55 -4.34 -6.39 23.05
CA THR A 55 -3.86 -5.88 21.76
C THR A 55 -4.28 -6.77 20.59
N ALA A 56 -4.21 -8.09 20.74
CA ALA A 56 -4.65 -9.03 19.70
C ALA A 56 -6.15 -8.86 19.35
N ASP A 57 -7.00 -8.61 20.36
CA ASP A 57 -8.44 -8.40 20.13
C ASP A 57 -8.75 -7.05 19.47
N ARG A 58 -7.97 -6.01 19.78
CA ARG A 58 -8.08 -4.71 19.09
C ARG A 58 -7.62 -4.77 17.64
N MET A 59 -6.69 -5.69 17.33
CA MET A 59 -6.20 -5.92 15.97
C MET A 59 -7.18 -6.75 15.13
N ALA A 60 -8.01 -7.58 15.78
CA ALA A 60 -8.97 -8.43 15.09
C ALA A 60 -10.00 -7.60 14.32
N GLY A 61 -10.31 -8.03 13.10
CA GLY A 61 -11.27 -7.41 12.20
C GLY A 61 -10.74 -6.24 11.37
N ILE A 62 -9.46 -5.84 11.50
CA ILE A 62 -8.90 -4.72 10.72
C ILE A 62 -8.96 -4.96 9.21
N CYS A 63 -8.58 -6.16 8.78
CA CYS A 63 -8.57 -6.58 7.38
C CYS A 63 -8.60 -8.11 7.26
N ALA A 64 -8.56 -8.67 6.05
CA ALA A 64 -8.60 -10.11 5.81
C ALA A 64 -7.50 -10.88 6.58
N GLY A 65 -6.25 -10.39 6.57
CA GLY A 65 -5.14 -10.98 7.34
C GLY A 65 -5.32 -10.91 8.86
N PHE A 66 -6.28 -10.10 9.30
CA PHE A 66 -6.62 -9.86 10.70
C PHE A 66 -8.05 -10.33 11.01
N ALA A 67 -8.63 -11.23 10.19
CA ALA A 67 -9.95 -11.79 10.51
C ALA A 67 -9.93 -12.42 11.92
N PRO A 68 -11.05 -12.39 12.66
CA PRO A 68 -11.08 -12.89 14.04
C PRO A 68 -10.58 -14.33 14.21
N ASP A 69 -10.70 -15.15 13.17
CA ASP A 69 -10.27 -16.54 13.05
C ASP A 69 -8.96 -16.72 12.23
N ALA A 70 -8.36 -15.64 11.75
CA ALA A 70 -7.10 -15.70 10.99
C ALA A 70 -5.95 -16.28 11.83
N SER A 71 -5.01 -16.92 11.13
CA SER A 71 -3.80 -17.53 11.70
C SER A 71 -3.01 -16.55 12.58
N LEU A 72 -2.79 -15.33 12.08
CA LEU A 72 -2.13 -14.23 12.77
C LEU A 72 -2.77 -13.91 14.13
N VAL A 73 -4.08 -13.68 14.14
CA VAL A 73 -4.82 -13.27 15.34
C VAL A 73 -4.84 -14.41 16.35
N SER A 74 -5.06 -15.63 15.87
CA SER A 74 -5.03 -16.84 16.71
C SER A 74 -3.66 -17.06 17.38
N TYR A 75 -2.58 -16.84 16.64
CA TYR A 75 -1.22 -16.91 17.17
C TYR A 75 -0.98 -15.82 18.23
N ALA A 76 -1.33 -14.57 17.91
CA ALA A 76 -1.14 -13.44 18.81
C ALA A 76 -1.90 -13.59 20.13
N ARG A 77 -3.12 -14.14 20.11
CA ARG A 77 -3.89 -14.46 21.32
C ARG A 77 -3.24 -15.54 22.19
N ARG A 78 -2.59 -16.53 21.57
CA ARG A 78 -1.99 -17.66 22.30
C ARG A 78 -0.62 -17.31 22.89
N HIS A 79 0.15 -16.50 22.18
CA HIS A 79 1.57 -16.28 22.48
C HIS A 79 1.89 -14.87 22.96
N ASP A 80 0.92 -13.96 22.95
CA ASP A 80 1.09 -12.53 23.22
C ASP A 80 2.13 -11.87 22.29
N ILE A 81 2.33 -12.38 21.08
CA ILE A 81 3.29 -11.84 20.11
C ILE A 81 2.71 -11.90 18.69
N VAL A 82 3.06 -10.93 17.86
CA VAL A 82 2.83 -11.03 16.41
C VAL A 82 3.90 -11.99 15.87
N PRO A 83 3.59 -12.96 15.00
CA PRO A 83 4.61 -13.72 14.29
C PRO A 83 5.29 -12.82 13.25
N THR A 84 6.56 -13.09 12.94
CA THR A 84 7.29 -12.38 11.88
C THR A 84 7.43 -13.29 10.68
N ALA A 85 6.66 -13.01 9.62
CA ALA A 85 6.78 -13.72 8.35
C ALA A 85 8.01 -13.25 7.58
N ARG A 86 8.81 -14.18 7.04
CA ARG A 86 9.91 -13.85 6.12
C ARG A 86 9.48 -14.18 4.70
N GLY A 87 9.45 -13.18 3.83
CA GLY A 87 9.20 -13.39 2.42
C GLY A 87 10.44 -13.77 1.63
N PRO A 88 10.32 -13.89 0.30
CA PRO A 88 11.44 -14.17 -0.58
C PRO A 88 12.41 -12.99 -0.66
N LEU A 89 13.60 -13.25 -1.23
CA LEU A 89 14.55 -12.20 -1.60
C LEU A 89 13.86 -11.16 -2.49
N ALA A 90 14.11 -9.88 -2.21
CA ALA A 90 13.62 -8.77 -3.01
C ALA A 90 14.49 -8.61 -4.26
N PRO A 91 13.96 -8.84 -5.48
CA PRO A 91 14.70 -8.52 -6.69
C PRO A 91 14.92 -7.01 -6.79
N SER A 92 16.04 -6.59 -7.40
CA SER A 92 16.27 -5.17 -7.72
C SER A 92 15.13 -4.64 -8.59
N ILE A 93 14.63 -3.44 -8.27
CA ILE A 93 13.67 -2.71 -9.09
C ILE A 93 14.43 -1.63 -9.85
N GLU A 94 14.18 -1.52 -11.15
CA GLU A 94 14.66 -0.39 -11.94
C GLU A 94 13.89 0.87 -11.57
N LEU A 95 14.62 1.93 -11.20
CA LEU A 95 14.04 3.18 -10.70
C LEU A 95 14.24 4.29 -11.71
N ALA A 96 13.21 5.11 -11.90
CA ALA A 96 13.27 6.29 -12.76
C ALA A 96 14.21 7.38 -12.23
N HIS A 97 14.59 7.33 -10.95
CA HIS A 97 15.53 8.24 -10.32
C HIS A 97 16.38 7.52 -9.26
N ALA A 98 17.53 8.11 -8.94
CA ALA A 98 18.43 7.58 -7.92
C ALA A 98 17.78 7.68 -6.52
N VAL A 99 17.87 6.59 -5.76
CA VAL A 99 17.48 6.54 -4.35
C VAL A 99 18.64 6.00 -3.52
N GLU A 100 18.74 6.43 -2.26
CA GLU A 100 19.73 5.88 -1.35
C GLU A 100 19.52 4.37 -1.15
N PRO A 101 20.60 3.57 -1.06
CA PRO A 101 20.50 2.17 -0.68
C PRO A 101 19.77 1.98 0.66
N LEU A 102 18.99 0.92 0.77
CA LEU A 102 18.32 0.59 2.03
C LEU A 102 19.36 0.13 3.04
N ARG A 103 19.40 0.79 4.19
CA ARG A 103 20.38 0.49 5.25
C ARG A 103 19.97 -0.78 6.01
N PRO A 104 20.92 -1.50 6.64
CA PRO A 104 20.60 -2.66 7.49
C PRO A 104 19.57 -2.33 8.57
N ASN A 105 18.65 -3.26 8.82
CA ASN A 105 17.48 -3.12 9.71
C ASN A 105 16.49 -2.03 9.24
N GLY A 106 16.57 -1.62 7.98
CA GLY A 106 15.68 -0.62 7.38
C GLY A 106 14.44 -1.26 6.75
N MET A 107 13.37 -0.48 6.67
CA MET A 107 12.21 -0.77 5.83
C MET A 107 12.18 0.17 4.64
N ARG A 108 11.72 -0.33 3.50
CA ARG A 108 11.44 0.48 2.32
C ARG A 108 10.01 0.22 1.86
N ARG A 109 9.30 1.32 1.64
CA ARG A 109 8.04 1.34 0.91
C ARG A 109 8.33 1.90 -0.47
N TYR A 110 8.00 1.13 -1.50
CA TYR A 110 8.14 1.50 -2.90
C TYR A 110 6.76 1.55 -3.54
N ARG A 111 6.50 2.63 -4.29
CA ARG A 111 5.32 2.79 -5.14
C ARG A 111 5.74 3.32 -6.50
N ARG A 112 5.18 2.74 -7.55
CA ARG A 112 5.20 3.24 -8.92
C ARG A 112 3.76 3.32 -9.41
N LEU A 113 3.45 4.37 -10.14
CA LEU A 113 2.19 4.53 -10.86
C LEU A 113 2.52 5.11 -12.22
N ASP A 114 2.28 4.33 -13.26
CA ASP A 114 2.50 4.71 -14.64
C ASP A 114 1.17 4.88 -15.36
N LEU A 115 1.13 5.84 -16.28
CA LEU A 115 -0.02 6.14 -17.13
C LEU A 115 0.39 6.01 -18.60
N CYS A 116 -0.32 5.17 -19.33
CA CYS A 116 -0.14 4.96 -20.77
C CYS A 116 -1.46 5.28 -21.49
N VAL A 117 -1.57 6.47 -22.09
CA VAL A 117 -2.74 6.80 -22.90
C VAL A 117 -2.72 5.96 -24.17
N ALA A 118 -3.74 5.11 -24.32
CA ALA A 118 -3.91 4.21 -25.45
C ALA A 118 -4.58 4.93 -26.63
N ASP A 119 -5.61 5.75 -26.35
CA ASP A 119 -6.30 6.61 -27.31
C ASP A 119 -6.97 7.82 -26.62
N ASP A 120 -7.79 8.57 -27.35
CA ASP A 120 -8.46 9.78 -26.85
C ASP A 120 -9.50 9.51 -25.76
N ARG A 121 -9.99 8.27 -25.64
CA ARG A 121 -11.06 7.87 -24.72
C ARG A 121 -10.62 6.88 -23.65
N SER A 122 -9.45 6.27 -23.78
CA SER A 122 -8.93 5.27 -22.86
C SER A 122 -7.45 5.48 -22.57
N ALA A 123 -7.10 5.38 -21.29
CA ALA A 123 -5.72 5.25 -20.85
C ALA A 123 -5.56 4.07 -19.92
N ASP A 124 -4.50 3.31 -20.13
CA ASP A 124 -4.11 2.22 -19.27
C ASP A 124 -3.19 2.73 -18.16
N PHE A 125 -3.20 2.04 -17.03
CA PHE A 125 -2.29 2.30 -15.94
C PHE A 125 -1.68 1.02 -15.39
N ASP A 126 -0.49 1.16 -14.82
CA ASP A 126 0.20 0.13 -14.07
C ASP A 126 0.68 0.71 -12.74
N ALA A 127 0.31 0.05 -11.65
CA ALA A 127 0.74 0.39 -10.30
C ALA A 127 1.52 -0.78 -9.70
N HIS A 128 2.70 -0.49 -9.16
CA HIS A 128 3.51 -1.46 -8.43
C HIS A 128 3.72 -0.95 -7.01
N PHE A 129 3.39 -1.79 -6.04
CA PHE A 129 3.61 -1.50 -4.63
C PHE A 129 4.43 -2.63 -3.99
N ARG A 130 5.45 -2.25 -3.21
CA ARG A 130 6.26 -3.17 -2.41
C ARG A 130 6.63 -2.56 -1.07
N ASP A 131 6.42 -3.31 0.01
CA ASP A 131 7.13 -3.12 1.28
C ASP A 131 8.21 -4.19 1.40
N SER A 132 9.44 -3.79 1.72
CA SER A 132 10.59 -4.67 1.93
C SER A 132 11.38 -4.31 3.20
N HIS A 133 12.11 -5.29 3.71
CA HIS A 133 12.96 -5.19 4.89
C HIS A 133 14.38 -5.62 4.54
N MET A 134 15.37 -4.82 4.95
CA MET A 134 16.78 -5.18 4.93
C MET A 134 17.18 -5.72 6.30
N ASP A 135 17.64 -6.96 6.40
CA ASP A 135 18.12 -7.51 7.67
C ASP A 135 19.51 -6.99 8.07
N SER A 136 20.06 -7.49 9.19
CA SER A 136 21.36 -7.06 9.68
C SER A 136 22.53 -7.48 8.80
N ASP A 137 22.34 -8.50 7.98
CA ASP A 137 23.36 -9.07 7.08
C ASP A 137 23.29 -8.43 5.68
N GLY A 138 22.37 -7.49 5.47
CA GLY A 138 22.20 -6.80 4.19
C GLY A 138 21.39 -7.60 3.17
N VAL A 139 20.52 -8.50 3.64
CA VAL A 139 19.59 -9.25 2.77
C VAL A 139 18.23 -8.57 2.77
N GLU A 140 17.83 -8.06 1.60
CA GLU A 140 16.51 -7.47 1.40
C GLU A 140 15.47 -8.55 1.09
N THR A 141 14.39 -8.60 1.85
CA THR A 141 13.25 -9.52 1.64
C THR A 141 11.94 -8.76 1.54
N ILE A 142 10.99 -9.31 0.78
CA ILE A 142 9.69 -8.70 0.53
C ILE A 142 8.74 -9.04 1.68
N VAL A 143 7.99 -8.06 2.18
CA VAL A 143 6.93 -8.25 3.19
C VAL A 143 5.56 -8.23 2.53
N HIS A 144 5.27 -7.19 1.74
CA HIS A 144 4.04 -7.05 0.97
C HIS A 144 4.38 -6.65 -0.46
N GLU A 145 3.71 -7.23 -1.44
CA GLU A 145 3.84 -6.81 -2.82
C GLU A 145 2.59 -7.09 -3.64
N TYR A 146 2.14 -6.05 -4.34
CA TYR A 146 1.03 -6.08 -5.28
C TYR A 146 1.42 -5.39 -6.59
N THR A 147 0.90 -5.90 -7.69
CA THR A 147 0.78 -5.13 -8.93
C THR A 147 -0.70 -4.91 -9.22
N VAL A 148 -1.06 -3.73 -9.71
CA VAL A 148 -2.45 -3.41 -10.08
C VAL A 148 -2.42 -2.77 -11.46
N THR A 149 -3.15 -3.33 -12.40
CA THR A 149 -3.29 -2.81 -13.76
C THR A 149 -4.74 -2.48 -14.02
N GLY A 150 -4.99 -1.60 -14.99
CA GLY A 150 -6.35 -1.25 -15.36
C GLY A 150 -6.41 -0.19 -16.43
N SER A 151 -7.62 0.30 -16.65
CA SER A 151 -7.92 1.32 -17.65
C SER A 151 -8.87 2.37 -17.08
N VAL A 152 -8.75 3.59 -17.60
CA VAL A 152 -9.54 4.76 -17.22
C VAL A 152 -10.16 5.37 -18.47
N ASP A 153 -11.46 5.68 -18.40
CA ASP A 153 -12.12 6.57 -19.36
C ASP A 153 -11.58 7.99 -19.17
N THR A 154 -10.88 8.49 -20.18
CA THR A 154 -10.15 9.77 -20.09
C THR A 154 -11.09 10.97 -19.98
N SER A 155 -12.30 10.88 -20.54
CA SER A 155 -13.28 11.97 -20.59
C SER A 155 -13.99 12.20 -19.26
N THR A 156 -14.22 11.11 -18.53
CA THR A 156 -14.92 11.11 -17.24
C THR A 156 -13.99 10.85 -16.06
N ARG A 157 -12.70 10.57 -16.31
CA ARG A 157 -11.72 10.14 -15.29
C ARG A 157 -12.25 8.97 -14.46
N THR A 158 -12.89 8.00 -15.11
CA THR A 158 -13.54 6.86 -14.42
C THR A 158 -12.81 5.56 -14.66
N ILE A 159 -12.57 4.76 -13.61
CA ILE A 159 -11.97 3.43 -13.77
C ILE A 159 -12.93 2.51 -14.54
N THR A 160 -12.51 2.03 -15.71
CA THR A 160 -13.29 1.11 -16.55
C THR A 160 -12.92 -0.35 -16.34
N ALA A 161 -11.67 -0.61 -15.95
CA ALA A 161 -11.17 -1.94 -15.62
C ALA A 161 -10.09 -1.87 -14.55
N VAL A 162 -10.01 -2.90 -13.70
CA VAL A 162 -8.97 -3.03 -12.68
C VAL A 162 -8.72 -4.50 -12.36
N THR A 163 -7.44 -4.89 -12.33
CA THR A 163 -6.98 -6.20 -11.91
C THR A 163 -5.85 -6.01 -10.92
N ALA A 164 -5.96 -6.68 -9.76
CA ALA A 164 -4.88 -6.73 -8.78
C ALA A 164 -4.27 -8.13 -8.79
N ASP A 165 -2.95 -8.19 -8.74
CA ASP A 165 -2.17 -9.42 -8.63
C ASP A 165 -1.41 -9.44 -7.30
N VAL A 166 -1.58 -10.53 -6.57
CA VAL A 166 -0.85 -10.81 -5.35
C VAL A 166 0.52 -11.37 -5.72
N ARG A 167 1.59 -10.68 -5.29
CA ARG A 167 2.96 -11.15 -5.51
C ARG A 167 3.52 -11.77 -4.23
N VAL A 168 3.52 -11.02 -3.12
CA VAL A 168 4.00 -11.49 -1.81
C VAL A 168 3.08 -10.97 -0.72
N LEU A 169 2.63 -11.85 0.17
CA LEU A 169 1.85 -11.47 1.35
C LEU A 169 2.25 -12.31 2.56
N PRO A 170 2.26 -11.72 3.77
CA PRO A 170 2.78 -12.40 4.95
C PRO A 170 1.79 -13.44 5.52
N TRP A 171 0.49 -13.29 5.25
CA TRP A 171 -0.56 -14.13 5.84
C TRP A 171 -1.40 -14.81 4.77
N GLN A 172 -1.71 -16.08 5.00
CA GLN A 172 -2.45 -16.95 4.07
C GLN A 172 -3.87 -16.45 3.79
N GLU A 173 -4.46 -15.65 4.69
CA GLU A 173 -5.79 -15.09 4.53
C GLU A 173 -5.79 -13.84 3.61
N CYS A 174 -4.66 -13.13 3.52
CA CYS A 174 -4.57 -11.88 2.77
C CYS A 174 -4.91 -12.02 1.26
N PRO A 175 -4.50 -13.09 0.53
CA PRO A 175 -4.92 -13.31 -0.85
C PRO A 175 -6.44 -13.33 -1.04
N GLY A 176 -7.22 -13.73 -0.03
CA GLY A 176 -8.69 -13.74 -0.08
C GLY A 176 -9.32 -12.35 -0.28
N ALA A 177 -8.58 -11.28 -0.01
CA ALA A 177 -9.02 -9.91 -0.20
C ALA A 177 -8.80 -9.37 -1.63
N ILE A 178 -8.12 -10.10 -2.52
CA ILE A 178 -7.69 -9.55 -3.82
C ILE A 178 -8.85 -9.08 -4.70
N ALA A 179 -9.96 -9.83 -4.71
CA ALA A 179 -11.15 -9.51 -5.48
C ALA A 179 -11.79 -8.17 -5.06
N SER A 180 -11.47 -7.68 -3.86
CA SER A 180 -11.96 -6.39 -3.37
C SER A 180 -11.52 -5.21 -4.24
N ALA A 181 -10.45 -5.36 -5.03
CA ALA A 181 -10.00 -4.37 -6.01
C ALA A 181 -11.06 -4.05 -7.06
N GLN A 182 -11.82 -5.05 -7.55
CA GLN A 182 -12.83 -4.86 -8.58
C GLN A 182 -13.94 -3.88 -8.18
N ARG A 183 -14.12 -3.64 -6.87
CA ARG A 183 -15.10 -2.70 -6.34
C ARG A 183 -14.82 -1.24 -6.72
N VAL A 184 -13.60 -0.89 -7.14
CA VAL A 184 -13.29 0.48 -7.59
C VAL A 184 -13.71 0.75 -9.04
N GLN A 185 -14.11 -0.29 -9.79
CA GLN A 185 -14.60 -0.10 -11.15
C GLN A 185 -15.86 0.78 -11.14
N GLY A 186 -15.88 1.79 -12.02
CA GLY A 186 -16.92 2.81 -12.09
C GLY A 186 -16.73 3.97 -11.12
N PHE A 187 -15.68 3.99 -10.29
CA PHE A 187 -15.36 5.16 -9.46
C PHE A 187 -14.61 6.18 -10.30
N SER A 188 -14.86 7.47 -10.05
CA SER A 188 -13.97 8.50 -10.58
C SER A 188 -12.63 8.52 -9.81
N LEU A 189 -11.57 9.00 -10.44
CA LEU A 189 -10.25 9.10 -9.80
C LEU A 189 -10.29 9.96 -8.53
N THR A 190 -11.05 11.05 -8.55
CA THR A 190 -11.19 11.98 -7.40
C THR A 190 -11.96 11.37 -6.24
N GLU A 191 -12.84 10.39 -6.49
CA GLU A 191 -13.62 9.70 -5.46
C GLU A 191 -12.82 8.62 -4.72
N LEU A 192 -11.78 8.04 -5.33
CA LEU A 192 -11.07 6.86 -4.82
C LEU A 192 -10.60 7.04 -3.37
N ARG A 193 -9.94 8.16 -3.07
CA ARG A 193 -9.44 8.45 -1.72
C ARG A 193 -10.59 8.56 -0.70
N GLY A 194 -11.72 9.13 -1.07
CA GLY A 194 -12.89 9.25 -0.19
C GLY A 194 -13.57 7.91 0.04
N ARG A 195 -13.93 7.23 -1.04
CA ARG A 195 -14.72 5.99 -1.06
C ARG A 195 -13.96 4.82 -0.46
N ILE A 196 -12.68 4.63 -0.80
CA ILE A 196 -11.89 3.53 -0.23
C ILE A 196 -11.78 3.67 1.30
N ARG A 197 -11.62 4.90 1.81
CA ARG A 197 -11.59 5.14 3.27
C ARG A 197 -12.90 4.74 3.96
N GLY A 198 -14.04 4.97 3.31
CA GLY A 198 -15.37 4.71 3.90
C GLY A 198 -15.91 3.31 3.65
N GLU A 199 -15.60 2.71 2.50
CA GLU A 199 -16.26 1.50 2.00
C GLU A 199 -15.36 0.25 2.03
N PHE A 200 -14.03 0.43 2.08
CA PHE A 200 -13.08 -0.68 2.09
C PHE A 200 -12.58 -0.91 3.50
N VAL A 201 -13.48 -1.39 4.35
CA VAL A 201 -13.23 -1.64 5.76
C VAL A 201 -13.47 -3.10 6.11
N GLY A 202 -12.82 -3.58 7.17
CA GLY A 202 -13.06 -4.91 7.69
C GLY A 202 -12.43 -6.02 6.86
N THR A 203 -12.90 -7.25 7.11
CA THR A 203 -12.26 -8.48 6.65
C THR A 203 -12.47 -8.80 5.16
N SER A 204 -13.33 -8.04 4.47
CA SER A 204 -13.55 -8.23 3.03
C SER A 204 -12.47 -7.59 2.14
N THR A 205 -11.43 -6.99 2.75
CA THR A 205 -10.38 -6.27 2.05
C THR A 205 -9.04 -6.36 2.78
N CYS A 206 -7.98 -5.81 2.17
CA CYS A 206 -6.65 -5.68 2.78
C CYS A 206 -6.28 -4.20 2.93
N THR A 207 -5.72 -3.80 4.06
CA THR A 207 -5.24 -2.43 4.29
C THR A 207 -4.16 -2.00 3.29
N HIS A 208 -3.27 -2.91 2.91
CA HIS A 208 -2.21 -2.63 1.94
C HIS A 208 -2.76 -2.47 0.52
N LEU A 209 -3.66 -3.37 0.10
CA LEU A 209 -4.33 -3.25 -1.20
C LEU A 209 -5.18 -1.97 -1.27
N ASN A 210 -5.90 -1.62 -0.20
CA ASN A 210 -6.63 -0.36 -0.12
C ASN A 210 -5.71 0.85 -0.34
N ASP A 211 -4.52 0.84 0.24
CA ASP A 211 -3.55 1.93 0.07
C ASP A 211 -3.05 2.03 -1.38
N THR A 212 -2.77 0.88 -2.03
CA THR A 212 -2.43 0.83 -3.46
C THR A 212 -3.57 1.37 -4.33
N LEU A 213 -4.81 0.95 -4.08
CA LEU A 213 -5.98 1.40 -4.85
C LEU A 213 -6.27 2.89 -4.65
N ARG A 214 -5.98 3.45 -3.46
CA ARG A 214 -6.10 4.89 -3.20
C ARG A 214 -5.11 5.71 -4.03
N ALA A 215 -3.88 5.21 -4.19
CA ALA A 215 -2.85 5.89 -4.96
C ALA A 215 -3.20 5.97 -6.46
N ILE A 216 -4.05 5.09 -6.98
CA ILE A 216 -4.56 5.19 -8.37
C ILE A 216 -5.31 6.51 -8.60
N GLY A 217 -5.87 7.14 -7.57
CA GLY A 217 -6.46 8.47 -7.68
C GLY A 217 -5.48 9.56 -8.14
N ASP A 218 -4.18 9.34 -7.98
CA ASP A 218 -3.13 10.27 -8.39
C ASP A 218 -2.88 10.23 -9.91
N LEU A 219 -3.51 9.31 -10.65
CA LEU A 219 -3.55 9.34 -12.11
C LEU A 219 -4.10 10.66 -12.65
N ASP A 220 -4.99 11.34 -11.92
CA ASP A 220 -5.57 12.61 -12.36
C ASP A 220 -4.48 13.69 -12.54
N ALA A 221 -3.55 13.78 -11.59
CA ALA A 221 -2.39 14.67 -11.71
C ALA A 221 -1.41 14.23 -12.80
N LEU A 222 -1.28 12.92 -13.07
CA LEU A 222 -0.45 12.42 -14.17
C LEU A 222 -1.04 12.76 -15.54
N PHE A 223 -2.36 12.73 -15.69
CA PHE A 223 -3.00 13.21 -16.91
C PHE A 223 -2.74 14.70 -17.14
N ASP A 224 -2.89 15.53 -16.11
CA ASP A 224 -2.66 16.98 -16.21
C ASP A 224 -1.20 17.29 -16.56
N LEU A 225 -0.26 16.57 -15.93
CA LEU A 225 1.16 16.69 -16.24
C LEU A 225 1.47 16.32 -17.70
N ARG A 226 0.85 15.25 -18.21
CA ARG A 226 1.03 14.83 -19.60
C ARG A 226 0.44 15.84 -20.59
N SER A 227 -0.77 16.34 -20.35
CA SER A 227 -1.35 17.37 -21.23
C SER A 227 -0.45 18.60 -21.34
N GLY A 228 0.19 19.00 -20.24
CA GLY A 228 1.18 20.08 -20.25
C GLY A 228 2.49 19.77 -21.01
N LEU A 229 2.80 18.49 -21.30
CA LEU A 229 3.93 18.09 -22.15
C LEU A 229 3.58 18.11 -23.64
N ASP A 230 2.32 17.83 -24.00
CA ASP A 230 1.84 17.85 -25.39
C ASP A 230 1.67 19.29 -25.92
N ASP A 231 1.59 20.29 -25.02
CA ASP A 231 1.46 21.72 -25.32
C ASP A 231 2.82 22.44 -25.54
N VAL A 232 3.95 21.74 -25.49
CA VAL A 232 5.34 22.27 -25.66
C VAL A 232 5.97 21.82 -26.97
#